data_AF-A0A957NNS2-F1
#
_entry.id   AF-A0A957NNS2-F1
#
_cell.length_a   1.000
_cell.length_b   1.000
_cell.length_c   1.000
_cell.angle_alpha   90.00
_cell.angle_beta   90.00
_cell.angle_gamma   90.00
#
_symmetry.space_group_name_H-M   'P 1'
#
loop_
_entity.id
_entity.type
_entity.pdbx_description
1 polymer ?
#
loop_
_entity_poly.entity_id
_entity_poly.type
_entity_poly.pdbx_seq_one_letter_code
_entity_poly.pdbx_strand_id
1 'polypeptide(L)'
;MPISTSSFEDKRDNIYSEYDNAELYDQEVMTFPGLTCQVAEGLLKRLGGGVAEKLRVVEGIGWQATITEVAEGVEVDFRAHDELLDDLLRRFEEMAERAANAS
;
A
#
# COMPACT_ATOMS: atom_id res chain seq x y z
N MET A 1 -0.10 32.89 34.32
CA MET A 1 -0.29 33.10 32.88
C MET A 1 0.14 31.83 32.17
N PRO A 2 -0.75 31.14 31.44
CA PRO A 2 -0.40 29.98 30.61
C PRO A 2 0.05 30.47 29.22
N ILE A 3 1.03 29.78 28.63
CA ILE A 3 1.49 30.00 27.26
C ILE A 3 0.70 29.04 26.37
N SER A 4 -0.09 29.59 25.45
CA SER A 4 -0.76 28.85 24.38
C SER A 4 0.24 28.54 23.25
N THR A 5 0.32 27.27 22.85
CA THR A 5 0.74 26.85 21.51
C THR A 5 -0.12 25.65 21.09
N SER A 6 -0.64 25.76 19.87
CA SER A 6 -1.66 24.94 19.23
C SER A 6 -1.18 23.59 18.69
N SER A 7 -2.17 22.80 18.26
CA SER A 7 -2.16 21.73 17.24
C SER A 7 -1.46 20.42 17.58
N PHE A 8 -2.21 19.30 17.57
CA PHE A 8 -2.49 18.49 16.37
C PHE A 8 -1.20 17.92 15.80
N GLU A 9 -0.93 16.64 16.09
CA GLU A 9 -0.58 15.63 15.09
C GLU A 9 -0.25 14.31 15.80
N ASP A 10 -1.17 13.36 15.61
CA ASP A 10 -0.97 11.93 15.77
C ASP A 10 0.16 11.50 14.82
N LYS A 11 1.38 11.32 15.34
CA LYS A 11 2.55 10.83 14.60
C LYS A 11 3.25 9.74 15.39
N ARG A 12 2.51 8.66 15.66
CA ARG A 12 2.95 7.52 16.47
C ARG A 12 3.16 6.23 15.67
N ASP A 13 3.28 6.28 14.34
CA ASP A 13 3.40 5.06 13.51
C ASP A 13 4.66 4.91 12.65
N ASN A 14 5.64 5.82 12.73
CA ASN A 14 6.75 5.82 11.76
C ASN A 14 8.13 5.47 12.37
N ILE A 15 8.23 4.38 13.14
CA ILE A 15 9.52 3.94 13.74
C ILE A 15 9.88 2.47 13.43
N TYR A 16 9.06 1.72 12.68
CA TYR A 16 9.37 0.32 12.35
C TYR A 16 9.35 0.05 10.84
N SER A 17 10.35 0.53 10.10
CA SER A 17 10.67 -0.05 8.78
C SER A 17 12.08 0.24 8.24
N GLU A 18 12.90 1.08 8.87
CA GLU A 18 14.13 1.60 8.23
C GLU A 18 15.37 0.68 8.18
N TYR A 19 15.33 -0.61 8.56
CA TYR A 19 16.61 -1.31 8.82
C TYR A 19 16.88 -2.72 8.28
N ASP A 20 16.16 -3.28 7.30
CA ASP A 20 16.57 -4.65 6.87
C ASP A 20 16.51 -5.05 5.38
N ASN A 21 15.97 -4.27 4.43
CA ASN A 21 15.75 -4.80 3.06
C ASN A 21 16.07 -3.86 1.89
N ALA A 22 16.92 -2.84 2.08
CA ALA A 22 17.15 -1.78 1.09
C ALA A 22 18.05 -2.15 -0.12
N GLU A 23 18.48 -3.40 -0.29
CA GLU A 23 19.41 -3.78 -1.38
C GLU A 23 18.85 -4.76 -2.43
N LEU A 24 17.64 -5.32 -2.27
CA LEU A 24 17.07 -6.29 -3.22
C LEU A 24 15.75 -5.87 -3.87
N TYR A 25 14.97 -5.00 -3.25
CA TYR A 25 13.65 -4.60 -3.73
C TYR A 25 13.54 -3.09 -3.74
N ASP A 26 13.01 -2.54 -4.83
CA ASP A 26 12.51 -1.19 -4.86
C ASP A 26 11.16 -1.16 -4.13
N GLN A 27 10.92 -0.03 -3.48
CA GLN A 27 9.75 0.18 -2.64
C GLN A 27 9.01 1.43 -3.08
N GLU A 28 7.70 1.31 -3.29
CA GLU A 28 6.84 2.44 -3.60
C GLU A 28 5.51 2.33 -2.86
N VAL A 29 5.09 3.43 -2.24
CA VAL A 29 3.85 3.52 -1.46
C VAL A 29 2.85 4.38 -2.22
N MET A 30 1.66 3.82 -2.47
CA MET A 30 0.59 4.51 -3.19
C MET A 30 -0.70 4.54 -2.37
N THR A 31 -1.40 5.68 -2.41
CA THR A 31 -2.70 5.85 -1.75
C THR A 31 -3.83 5.79 -2.76
N PHE A 32 -4.84 4.99 -2.46
CA PHE A 32 -6.00 4.79 -3.31
C PHE A 32 -7.29 5.18 -2.56
N PRO A 33 -7.78 6.42 -2.73
CA PRO A 33 -9.00 6.85 -2.08
C PRO A 33 -10.22 6.11 -2.66
N GLY A 34 -11.21 5.83 -1.80
CA GLY A 34 -12.44 5.12 -2.17
C GLY A 34 -12.30 3.60 -2.34
N LEU A 35 -11.08 3.05 -2.22
CA LEU A 35 -10.84 1.62 -2.20
C LEU A 35 -10.87 1.08 -0.77
N THR A 36 -11.40 -0.14 -0.61
CA THR A 36 -11.37 -0.86 0.67
C THR A 36 -10.28 -1.92 0.64
N CYS A 37 -9.81 -2.37 1.82
CA CYS A 37 -8.80 -3.43 1.91
C CYS A 37 -9.24 -4.72 1.19
N GLN A 38 -10.55 -5.00 1.17
CA GLN A 38 -11.10 -6.16 0.46
C GLN A 38 -10.95 -6.04 -1.05
N VAL A 39 -11.22 -4.85 -1.60
CA VAL A 39 -11.07 -4.61 -3.03
C VAL A 39 -9.59 -4.62 -3.39
N ALA A 40 -8.73 -3.92 -2.63
CA ALA A 40 -7.29 -3.89 -2.86
C ALA A 40 -6.67 -5.30 -2.84
N GLU A 41 -6.98 -6.14 -1.84
CA GLU A 41 -6.54 -7.54 -1.80
C GLU A 41 -7.05 -8.31 -3.04
N GLY A 42 -8.30 -8.09 -3.43
CA GLY A 42 -8.88 -8.70 -4.62
C GLY A 42 -8.16 -8.30 -5.91
N LEU A 43 -7.72 -7.05 -6.04
CA LEU A 43 -6.96 -6.57 -7.18
C LEU A 43 -5.54 -7.16 -7.18
N LEU A 44 -4.85 -7.18 -6.04
CA LEU A 44 -3.51 -7.78 -5.90
C LEU A 44 -3.52 -9.28 -6.23
N LYS A 45 -4.59 -10.00 -5.84
CA LYS A 45 -4.80 -11.41 -6.25
C LYS A 45 -4.89 -11.58 -7.76
N ARG A 46 -5.54 -10.66 -8.46
CA ARG A 46 -5.67 -10.70 -9.93
C ARG A 46 -4.35 -10.42 -10.64
N LEU A 47 -3.40 -9.77 -9.97
CA LEU A 47 -2.02 -9.59 -10.44
C LEU A 47 -1.13 -10.82 -10.19
N GLY A 48 -1.69 -11.91 -9.67
CA GLY A 48 -0.97 -13.15 -9.38
C GLY A 48 -0.47 -13.26 -7.94
N GLY A 49 -0.93 -12.40 -7.04
CA GLY A 49 -0.60 -12.45 -5.62
C GLY A 49 -1.39 -13.52 -4.84
N GLY A 50 -0.71 -14.20 -3.92
CA GLY A 50 -1.29 -15.02 -2.87
C GLY A 50 -1.43 -14.23 -1.56
N VAL A 51 -2.46 -14.52 -0.76
CA VAL A 51 -2.65 -13.86 0.54
C VAL A 51 -1.71 -14.49 1.56
N ALA A 52 -0.76 -13.69 2.04
CA ALA A 52 0.08 -14.05 3.17
C ALA A 52 -0.62 -13.68 4.50
N GLU A 53 -1.22 -12.48 4.57
CA GLU A 53 -2.04 -12.04 5.71
C GLU A 53 -3.33 -11.39 5.19
N LYS A 54 -4.47 -11.89 5.67
CA LYS A 54 -5.79 -11.47 5.17
C LYS A 54 -6.03 -9.98 5.40
N LEU A 55 -6.41 -9.27 4.32
CA LEU A 55 -6.64 -7.83 4.24
C LEU A 55 -5.42 -6.97 4.56
N ARG A 56 -4.21 -7.55 4.58
CA ARG A 56 -3.01 -6.84 4.98
C ARG A 56 -1.78 -7.14 4.13
N VAL A 57 -1.47 -8.40 3.82
CA VAL A 57 -0.24 -8.73 3.08
C VAL A 57 -0.57 -9.70 1.94
N VAL A 58 -0.14 -9.32 0.74
CA VAL A 58 -0.25 -10.13 -0.48
C VAL A 58 1.13 -10.28 -1.11
N GLU A 59 1.50 -11.49 -1.50
CA GLU A 59 2.81 -11.82 -2.03
C GLU A 59 2.67 -12.47 -3.41
N GLY A 60 3.46 -12.01 -4.37
CA GLY A 60 3.59 -12.64 -5.68
C GLY A 60 5.03 -13.06 -5.94
N ILE A 61 5.28 -13.57 -7.16
CA ILE A 61 6.63 -13.97 -7.55
C ILE A 61 7.46 -12.70 -7.77
N GLY A 62 8.44 -12.46 -6.90
CA GLY A 62 9.34 -11.31 -6.99
C GLY A 62 8.74 -9.98 -6.53
N TRP A 63 7.59 -10.00 -5.84
CA TRP A 63 6.99 -8.81 -5.23
C TRP A 63 6.14 -9.14 -4.00
N GLN A 64 5.94 -8.14 -3.15
CA GLN A 64 5.06 -8.15 -1.99
C GLN A 64 4.32 -6.80 -1.94
N ALA A 65 3.06 -6.82 -1.50
CA ALA A 65 2.29 -5.62 -1.25
C ALA A 65 1.67 -5.68 0.16
N THR A 66 1.82 -4.60 0.90
CA THR A 66 1.19 -4.42 2.22
C THR A 66 0.08 -3.38 2.12
N ILE A 67 -1.12 -3.76 2.52
CA ILE A 67 -2.32 -2.92 2.54
C ILE A 67 -2.50 -2.35 3.95
N THR A 68 -2.62 -1.05 4.03
CA THR A 68 -2.92 -0.30 5.25
C THR A 68 -4.23 0.47 5.05
N GLU A 69 -5.18 0.32 5.98
CA GLU A 69 -6.42 1.09 5.95
C GLU A 69 -6.15 2.54 6.39
N VAL A 70 -6.63 3.50 5.61
CA VAL A 70 -6.50 4.94 5.90
C VAL A 70 -7.87 5.60 5.87
N ALA A 71 -7.97 6.83 6.41
CA ALA A 71 -9.26 7.50 6.64
C ALA A 71 -10.16 7.62 5.39
N GLU A 72 -9.57 7.74 4.20
CA GLU A 72 -10.29 7.94 2.93
C GLU A 72 -10.16 6.76 1.94
N GLY A 73 -9.58 5.63 2.37
CA GLY A 73 -9.39 4.46 1.50
C GLY A 73 -8.30 3.53 2.01
N VAL A 74 -7.36 3.18 1.13
CA VAL A 74 -6.21 2.32 1.48
C VAL A 74 -4.90 2.90 0.97
N GLU A 75 -3.85 2.60 1.70
CA GLU A 75 -2.47 2.76 1.26
C GLU A 75 -1.91 1.37 0.94
N VAL A 76 -1.17 1.25 -0.16
CA VAL A 76 -0.53 0.00 -0.56
C VAL A 76 0.97 0.26 -0.72
N ASP A 77 1.76 -0.41 0.12
CA ASP A 77 3.23 -0.44 0.07
C ASP A 77 3.67 -1.61 -0.82
N PHE A 78 4.13 -1.30 -2.03
CA PHE A 78 4.66 -2.26 -2.99
C PHE A 78 6.17 -2.41 -2.84
N ARG A 79 6.62 -3.66 -2.81
CA ARG A 79 8.03 -4.04 -2.78
C ARG A 79 8.27 -5.03 -3.90
N ALA A 80 9.05 -4.68 -4.90
CA ALA A 80 9.31 -5.54 -6.06
C ALA A 80 10.71 -5.29 -6.60
N HIS A 81 11.24 -6.23 -7.39
CA HIS A 81 12.46 -5.97 -8.13
C HIS A 81 12.21 -4.88 -9.19
N ASP A 82 13.17 -3.99 -9.43
CA ASP A 82 13.07 -2.77 -10.27
C ASP A 82 12.28 -2.98 -11.58
N GLU A 83 12.63 -4.01 -12.37
CA GLU A 83 11.97 -4.30 -13.66
C GLU A 83 10.47 -4.66 -13.54
N LEU A 84 10.03 -5.10 -12.37
CA LEU A 84 8.67 -5.54 -12.09
C LEU A 84 7.82 -4.46 -11.41
N LEU A 85 8.45 -3.56 -10.66
CA LEU A 85 7.75 -2.58 -9.84
C LEU A 85 6.88 -1.67 -10.71
N ASP A 86 7.44 -1.07 -11.75
CA ASP A 86 6.70 -0.17 -12.66
C ASP A 86 5.48 -0.83 -13.32
N ASP A 87 5.62 -2.07 -13.82
CA ASP A 87 4.50 -2.80 -14.44
C ASP A 87 3.43 -3.19 -13.41
N LEU A 88 3.85 -3.55 -12.19
CA LEU A 88 2.94 -3.88 -11.09
C LEU A 88 2.13 -2.65 -10.67
N LEU A 89 2.79 -1.52 -10.42
CA LEU A 89 2.18 -0.25 -10.04
C LEU A 89 1.17 0.20 -11.10
N ARG A 90 1.61 0.24 -12.37
CA ARG A 90 0.76 0.65 -13.49
C ARG A 90 -0.49 -0.23 -13.60
N ARG A 91 -0.34 -1.55 -13.54
CA ARG A 91 -1.50 -2.45 -13.66
C ARG A 91 -2.43 -2.34 -12.47
N PHE A 92 -1.89 -2.19 -11.26
CA PHE A 92 -2.70 -2.00 -10.08
C PHE A 92 -3.48 -0.69 -10.16
N GLU A 93 -2.85 0.41 -10.56
CA GLU A 93 -3.49 1.71 -10.75
C GLU A 93 -4.63 1.64 -11.78
N GLU A 94 -4.38 1.08 -12.98
CA GLU A 94 -5.41 0.91 -14.01
C GLU A 94 -6.62 0.09 -13.51
N MET A 95 -6.39 -0.89 -12.63
CA MET A 95 -7.44 -1.70 -12.03
C MET A 95 -8.16 -0.97 -10.88
N ALA A 96 -7.42 -0.22 -10.07
CA ALA A 96 -7.91 0.58 -8.95
C ALA A 96 -8.83 1.69 -9.45
N GLU A 97 -8.42 2.43 -10.49
CA GLU A 97 -9.25 3.45 -11.14
C GLU A 97 -10.56 2.87 -11.67
N ARG A 98 -10.51 1.69 -12.30
CA ARG A 98 -11.71 1.01 -12.79
C ARG A 98 -12.64 0.58 -11.65
N ALA A 99 -12.08 0.12 -10.53
CA ALA A 99 -12.87 -0.27 -9.36
C ALA A 99 -13.51 0.94 -8.68
N ALA A 100 -12.78 2.06 -8.56
CA ALA A 100 -13.29 3.30 -8.00
C ALA A 100 -14.42 3.90 -8.85
N ASN A 101 -14.28 3.86 -10.19
CA ASN A 101 -15.29 4.36 -11.12
C ASN A 101 -16.49 3.42 -11.34
N ALA A 102 -16.41 2.17 -10.89
CA ALA A 102 -17.50 1.20 -10.98
C ALA A 102 -18.48 1.28 -9.78
N SER A 103 -18.26 2.24 -8.88
CA SER A 103 -19.05 2.46 -7.65
C SER A 103 -20.13 3.53 -7.83
#